data_AF-A0A6G1RDX2-F1
#
_entry.id   AF-A0A6G1RDX2-F1
#
_cell.length_a   1.000
_cell.length_b   1.000
_cell.length_c   1.000
_cell.angle_alpha   90.00
_cell.angle_beta   90.00
_cell.angle_gamma   90.00
#
_symmetry.space_group_name_H-M   'P 1'
#
loop_
_entity.id
_entity.type
_entity.pdbx_description
1 polymer ?
#
loop_
_entity_poly.entity_id
_entity_poly.type
_entity_poly.pdbx_seq_one_letter_code
_entity_poly.pdbx_strand_id
1 'polypeptide(L)'
;PDLHPPPPPPARPARRMAVPRLLRAAAPRLYSSIPAPAAIQPRAEDDKLLSEPLSHPDFFNVKELFTLKDLFDARVHLGHKKGCRHRFMEPYIFGCRLDQDIINLDQTMQHLQLALNFTAHIAYRKGIILFISRKRQFCHLVETMAQECGEYAHTRYWQGGLLTNAHLQFGSGVR
;
A
#
# COMPACT_ATOMS: atom_id res chain seq x y z
N PRO A 1 28.29 -16.91 64.19
CA PRO A 1 27.44 -15.70 64.02
C PRO A 1 26.27 -16.06 63.10
N ASP A 2 25.38 -16.88 63.65
CA ASP A 2 24.18 -17.39 62.99
C ASP A 2 23.06 -16.36 63.18
N LEU A 3 22.55 -15.82 62.06
CA LEU A 3 21.43 -14.88 62.04
C LEU A 3 20.22 -15.57 61.42
N HIS A 4 19.42 -16.15 62.30
CA HIS A 4 18.10 -16.69 61.99
C HIS A 4 17.12 -15.52 61.72
N PRO A 5 16.24 -15.59 60.71
CA PRO A 5 15.23 -14.55 60.49
C PRO A 5 14.11 -14.60 61.55
N PRO A 6 13.49 -13.46 61.90
CA PRO A 6 12.45 -13.37 62.94
C PRO A 6 11.10 -13.92 62.48
N PRO A 7 10.24 -14.39 63.41
CA PRO A 7 8.95 -14.99 63.11
C PRO A 7 7.88 -13.95 62.69
N PRO A 8 6.86 -14.35 61.90
CA PRO A 8 5.80 -13.46 61.45
C PRO A 8 4.79 -13.09 62.56
N PRO A 9 4.16 -11.90 62.47
CA PRO A 9 3.21 -11.43 63.48
C PRO A 9 1.83 -12.13 63.42
N PRO A 10 1.07 -12.17 64.54
CA PRO A 10 -0.21 -12.87 64.62
C PRO A 10 -1.33 -12.19 63.83
N ALA A 11 -2.21 -13.02 63.25
CA ALA A 11 -3.36 -12.62 62.44
C ALA A 11 -4.40 -11.79 63.22
N ARG A 12 -4.82 -10.66 62.65
CA ARG A 12 -5.93 -9.83 63.17
C ARG A 12 -7.29 -10.51 62.88
N PRO A 13 -8.28 -10.39 63.79
CA PRO A 13 -9.59 -11.00 63.60
C PRO A 13 -10.38 -10.31 62.47
N ALA A 14 -11.04 -11.13 61.65
CA ALA A 14 -11.87 -10.70 60.53
C ALA A 14 -13.09 -9.89 61.02
N ARG A 15 -13.10 -8.59 60.74
CA ARG A 15 -14.27 -7.73 60.97
C ARG A 15 -15.28 -7.99 59.85
N ARG A 16 -16.29 -8.80 60.16
CA ARG A 16 -17.44 -9.11 59.30
C ARG A 16 -18.21 -7.80 59.03
N MET A 17 -17.95 -7.13 57.92
CA MET A 17 -18.76 -6.00 57.47
C MET A 17 -20.06 -6.52 56.86
N ALA A 18 -21.17 -6.23 57.53
CA ALA A 18 -22.51 -6.43 57.00
C ALA A 18 -22.71 -5.52 55.78
N VAL A 19 -23.02 -6.12 54.64
CA VAL A 19 -23.39 -5.41 53.41
C VAL A 19 -24.88 -5.05 53.51
N PRO A 20 -25.27 -3.76 53.49
CA PRO A 20 -26.67 -3.41 53.40
C PRO A 20 -27.20 -3.77 52.01
N ARG A 21 -28.21 -4.66 51.98
CA ARG A 21 -28.98 -5.05 50.80
C ARG A 21 -29.85 -3.86 50.34
N LEU A 22 -29.26 -2.96 49.58
CA LEU A 22 -29.98 -1.91 48.86
C LEU A 22 -30.68 -2.52 47.65
N LEU A 23 -32.00 -2.65 47.76
CA LEU A 23 -32.91 -3.02 46.68
C LEU A 23 -32.82 -1.93 45.59
N ARG A 24 -32.00 -2.17 44.56
CA ARG A 24 -31.88 -1.27 43.40
C ARG A 24 -33.14 -1.43 42.54
N ALA A 25 -34.05 -0.48 42.62
CA ALA A 25 -35.15 -0.33 41.69
C ALA A 25 -34.59 -0.27 40.25
N ALA A 26 -35.11 -1.14 39.37
CA ALA A 26 -34.78 -1.13 37.96
C ALA A 26 -35.46 0.07 37.29
N ALA A 27 -34.69 1.13 37.04
CA ALA A 27 -35.12 2.17 36.12
C ALA A 27 -35.05 1.60 34.68
N PRO A 28 -36.08 1.79 33.83
CA PRO A 28 -36.00 1.39 32.44
C PRO A 28 -34.91 2.22 31.78
N ARG A 29 -33.89 1.55 31.22
CA ARG A 29 -32.92 2.22 30.34
C ARG A 29 -33.70 2.67 29.10
N LEU A 30 -34.03 3.96 29.04
CA LEU A 30 -34.34 4.61 27.78
C LEU A 30 -33.08 4.48 26.92
N TYR A 31 -33.07 3.50 26.02
CA TYR A 31 -32.16 3.47 24.90
C TYR A 31 -32.52 4.68 24.05
N SER A 32 -31.88 5.82 24.30
CA SER A 32 -31.79 6.85 23.28
C SER A 32 -31.02 6.20 22.14
N SER A 33 -31.74 5.80 21.09
CA SER A 33 -31.16 5.35 19.84
C SER A 33 -30.22 6.45 19.35
N ILE A 34 -28.92 6.24 19.50
CA ILE A 34 -27.94 6.98 18.72
C ILE A 34 -28.35 6.72 17.26
N PRO A 35 -28.67 7.74 16.46
CA PRO A 35 -28.96 7.49 15.06
C PRO A 35 -27.72 6.83 14.47
N ALA A 36 -27.91 5.65 13.87
CA ALA A 36 -26.85 5.00 13.11
C ALA A 36 -26.24 6.06 12.17
N PRO A 37 -24.91 6.13 12.02
CA PRO A 37 -24.30 7.09 11.10
C PRO A 37 -24.99 6.88 9.76
N ALA A 38 -25.69 7.92 9.29
CA ALA A 38 -26.47 7.85 8.07
C ALA A 38 -25.56 7.27 6.99
N ALA A 39 -25.97 6.14 6.40
CA ALA A 39 -25.27 5.58 5.26
C ALA A 39 -25.07 6.71 4.26
N ILE A 40 -23.81 7.06 3.99
CA ILE A 40 -23.45 8.03 2.96
C ILE A 40 -24.01 7.44 1.67
N GLN A 41 -25.15 7.94 1.22
CA GLN A 41 -25.64 7.65 -0.11
C GLN A 41 -24.57 8.19 -1.06
N PRO A 42 -24.00 7.38 -1.97
CA PRO A 42 -23.10 7.91 -2.98
C PRO A 42 -23.88 9.00 -3.72
N ARG A 43 -23.40 10.24 -3.65
CA ARG A 43 -24.09 11.34 -4.31
C ARG A 43 -23.88 11.11 -5.80
N ALA A 44 -24.93 11.27 -6.61
CA ALA A 44 -24.83 11.13 -8.08
C ALA A 44 -23.72 12.01 -8.71
N GLU A 45 -23.27 13.04 -7.99
CA GLU A 45 -22.13 13.89 -8.32
C GLU A 45 -20.78 13.15 -8.25
N ASP A 46 -20.58 12.25 -7.27
CA ASP A 46 -19.35 11.48 -7.09
C ASP A 46 -19.16 10.47 -8.24
N ASP A 47 -20.25 9.84 -8.69
CA ASP A 47 -20.23 8.90 -9.83
C ASP A 47 -19.86 9.60 -11.13
N LYS A 48 -20.27 10.86 -11.31
CA LYS A 48 -19.92 11.68 -12.46
C LYS A 48 -18.42 12.00 -12.49
N LEU A 49 -17.85 12.39 -11.35
CA LEU A 49 -16.42 12.66 -11.19
C LEU A 49 -15.55 11.42 -11.47
N LEU A 50 -16.04 10.23 -11.15
CA LEU A 50 -15.31 8.97 -11.34
C LEU A 50 -15.42 8.40 -12.76
N SER A 51 -16.47 8.77 -13.50
CA SER A 51 -16.78 8.27 -14.85
C SER A 51 -16.26 9.18 -15.96
N GLU A 52 -16.23 10.49 -15.73
CA GLU A 52 -15.78 11.49 -16.71
C GLU A 52 -14.36 11.23 -17.25
N PRO A 53 -13.34 10.94 -16.41
CA PRO A 53 -11.99 10.64 -16.91
C PRO A 53 -11.91 9.40 -17.80
N LEU A 54 -12.82 8.42 -17.62
CA LEU A 54 -12.81 7.18 -18.41
C LEU A 54 -13.37 7.37 -19.83
N SER A 55 -14.08 8.47 -20.09
CA SER A 55 -14.64 8.76 -21.41
C SER A 55 -13.59 9.25 -22.42
N HIS A 56 -12.47 9.78 -21.92
CA HIS A 56 -11.39 10.31 -22.73
C HIS A 56 -10.20 9.33 -22.76
N PRO A 57 -9.63 9.02 -23.94
CA PRO A 57 -8.56 8.04 -24.05
C PRO A 57 -7.24 8.49 -23.41
N ASP A 58 -6.99 9.81 -23.34
CA ASP A 58 -5.80 10.40 -22.71
C ASP A 58 -6.21 11.65 -21.91
N PHE A 59 -6.97 11.45 -20.83
CA PHE A 59 -7.52 12.54 -20.01
C PHE A 59 -6.43 13.39 -19.33
N PHE A 60 -5.31 12.77 -18.94
CA PHE A 60 -4.22 13.43 -18.21
C PHE A 60 -3.07 13.90 -19.13
N ASN A 61 -3.22 13.76 -20.44
CA ASN A 61 -2.22 14.12 -21.45
C ASN A 61 -0.84 13.47 -21.19
N VAL A 62 -0.82 12.19 -20.81
CA VAL A 62 0.42 11.49 -20.42
C VAL A 62 1.39 11.29 -21.59
N LYS A 63 0.88 11.36 -22.82
CA LYS A 63 1.68 11.18 -24.04
C LYS A 63 2.75 12.26 -24.23
N GLU A 64 2.54 13.47 -23.71
CA GLU A 64 3.50 14.57 -23.85
C GLU A 64 4.68 14.46 -22.87
N LEU A 65 4.62 13.57 -21.88
CA LEU A 65 5.64 13.44 -20.84
C LEU A 65 6.95 12.82 -21.33
N PHE A 66 6.93 12.10 -22.45
CA PHE A 66 8.09 11.39 -22.98
C PHE A 66 8.01 11.21 -24.49
N THR A 67 9.18 11.18 -25.14
CA THR A 67 9.32 10.87 -26.56
C THR A 67 10.17 9.63 -26.80
N LEU A 68 10.09 9.04 -28.00
CA LEU A 68 10.93 7.91 -28.39
C LEU A 68 12.43 8.25 -28.26
N LYS A 69 12.79 9.50 -28.58
CA LYS A 69 14.16 10.00 -28.45
C LYS A 69 14.62 9.97 -27.00
N ASP A 70 13.79 10.40 -26.05
CA ASP A 70 14.15 10.40 -24.63
C ASP A 70 14.41 8.98 -24.11
N LEU A 71 13.59 8.00 -24.53
CA LEU A 71 13.80 6.58 -24.19
C LEU A 71 15.10 6.02 -24.80
N PHE A 72 15.44 6.47 -26.01
CA PHE A 72 16.68 6.09 -26.67
C PHE A 72 17.91 6.66 -25.94
N ASP A 73 17.87 7.96 -25.61
CA ASP A 73 18.95 8.68 -24.92
C ASP A 73 19.14 8.15 -23.49
N ALA A 74 18.05 7.75 -22.82
CA ALA A 74 18.08 7.06 -21.53
C ALA A 74 18.54 5.59 -21.60
N ARG A 75 18.85 5.08 -22.80
CA ARG A 75 19.34 3.71 -23.05
C ARG A 75 18.39 2.60 -22.64
N VAL A 76 17.07 2.84 -22.68
CA VAL A 76 16.03 1.87 -22.30
C VAL A 76 16.01 0.65 -23.23
N HIS A 77 16.47 0.82 -24.47
CA HIS A 77 16.53 -0.25 -25.47
C HIS A 77 17.56 -1.34 -25.17
N LEU A 78 18.45 -1.16 -24.19
CA LEU A 78 19.49 -2.14 -23.86
C LEU A 78 18.92 -3.27 -22.97
N GLY A 79 18.91 -4.49 -23.51
CA GLY A 79 18.48 -5.69 -22.80
C GLY A 79 19.60 -6.36 -21.99
N HIS A 80 19.50 -7.68 -21.86
CA HIS A 80 20.57 -8.52 -21.33
C HIS A 80 21.24 -9.31 -22.46
N LYS A 81 22.23 -10.14 -22.10
CA LYS A 81 22.79 -11.10 -23.06
C LYS A 81 21.72 -12.11 -23.50
N LYS A 82 21.78 -12.57 -24.74
CA LYS A 82 20.86 -13.57 -25.33
C LYS A 82 20.68 -14.82 -24.46
N GLY A 83 21.74 -15.26 -23.76
CA GLY A 83 21.67 -16.43 -22.86
C GLY A 83 20.81 -16.23 -21.60
N CYS A 84 20.56 -14.97 -21.20
CA CYS A 84 19.67 -14.63 -20.08
C CYS A 84 18.24 -14.30 -20.54
N ARG A 85 17.94 -14.47 -21.84
CA ARG A 85 16.64 -14.14 -22.41
C ARG A 85 15.56 -15.08 -21.88
N HIS A 86 14.45 -14.49 -21.44
CA HIS A 86 13.24 -15.24 -21.09
C HIS A 86 12.36 -15.45 -22.33
N ARG A 87 11.75 -16.64 -22.48
CA ARG A 87 10.92 -16.98 -23.66
C ARG A 87 9.75 -16.00 -23.86
N PHE A 88 9.08 -15.58 -22.78
CA PHE A 88 7.99 -14.59 -22.87
C PHE A 88 8.46 -13.16 -23.21
N MET A 89 9.78 -12.89 -23.19
CA MET A 89 10.31 -11.59 -23.63
C MET A 89 10.60 -11.54 -25.13
N GLU A 90 10.61 -12.67 -25.84
CA GLU A 90 10.84 -12.73 -27.29
C GLU A 90 9.98 -11.75 -28.13
N PRO A 91 8.66 -11.58 -27.90
CA PRO A 91 7.86 -10.66 -28.71
C PRO A 91 8.19 -9.17 -28.49
N TYR A 92 8.83 -8.83 -27.37
CA TYR A 92 9.20 -7.46 -27.02
C TYR A 92 10.65 -7.11 -27.45
N ILE A 93 11.40 -8.09 -27.94
CA ILE A 93 12.78 -7.91 -28.40
C ILE A 93 12.77 -7.62 -29.89
N PHE A 94 13.37 -6.49 -30.29
CA PHE A 94 13.53 -6.10 -31.68
C PHE A 94 14.57 -6.96 -32.39
N GLY A 95 15.67 -7.28 -31.71
CA GLY A 95 16.77 -8.06 -32.27
C GLY A 95 17.90 -8.28 -31.28
N CYS A 96 19.01 -8.80 -31.78
CA CYS A 96 20.22 -9.05 -30.98
C CYS A 96 21.45 -8.56 -31.77
N ARG A 97 22.35 -7.83 -31.10
CA ARG A 97 23.61 -7.33 -31.68
C ARG A 97 24.74 -7.65 -30.74
N LEU A 98 25.77 -8.35 -31.21
CA LEU A 98 26.92 -8.76 -30.38
C LEU A 98 26.47 -9.51 -29.10
N ASP A 99 25.54 -10.45 -29.26
CA ASP A 99 24.89 -11.21 -28.17
C ASP A 99 24.13 -10.38 -27.12
N GLN A 100 23.95 -9.07 -27.36
CA GLN A 100 23.17 -8.17 -26.53
C GLN A 100 21.79 -7.96 -27.14
N ASP A 101 20.74 -8.20 -26.35
CA ASP A 101 19.36 -8.03 -26.79
C ASP A 101 18.99 -6.55 -26.86
N ILE A 102 18.23 -6.20 -27.89
CA ILE A 102 17.71 -4.85 -28.12
C ILE A 102 16.19 -4.90 -27.98
N ILE A 103 15.65 -4.13 -27.05
CA ILE A 103 14.21 -4.03 -26.76
C ILE A 103 13.53 -3.12 -27.79
N ASN A 104 12.34 -3.48 -28.23
CA ASN A 104 11.54 -2.66 -29.14
C ASN A 104 10.96 -1.43 -28.42
N LEU A 105 11.45 -0.23 -28.77
CA LEU A 105 11.00 1.02 -28.16
C LEU A 105 9.59 1.44 -28.59
N ASP A 106 9.14 1.10 -29.80
CA ASP A 106 7.78 1.43 -30.26
C ASP A 106 6.74 0.74 -29.39
N GLN A 107 6.97 -0.55 -29.09
CA GLN A 107 6.13 -1.30 -28.16
C GLN A 107 6.26 -0.75 -26.74
N THR A 108 7.49 -0.45 -26.28
CA THR A 108 7.73 0.10 -24.94
C THR A 108 6.96 1.41 -24.73
N MET A 109 6.95 2.29 -25.74
CA MET A 109 6.23 3.56 -25.71
C MET A 109 4.72 3.37 -25.51
N GLN A 110 4.12 2.43 -26.25
CA GLN A 110 2.69 2.11 -26.12
C GLN A 110 2.35 1.55 -24.73
N HIS A 111 3.15 0.61 -24.23
CA HIS A 111 2.93 0.01 -22.91
C HIS A 111 3.15 1.00 -21.77
N LEU A 112 4.16 1.87 -21.90
CA LEU A 112 4.43 2.93 -20.92
C LEU A 112 3.29 3.95 -20.87
N GLN A 113 2.73 4.34 -22.02
CA GLN A 113 1.58 5.23 -22.07
C GLN A 113 0.36 4.63 -21.34
N LEU A 114 0.08 3.35 -21.58
CA LEU A 114 -1.01 2.64 -20.89
C LEU A 114 -0.76 2.55 -19.38
N ALA A 115 0.47 2.24 -18.96
CA ALA A 115 0.84 2.17 -17.55
C ALA A 115 0.68 3.53 -16.85
N LEU A 116 1.18 4.62 -17.45
CA LEU A 116 1.07 5.97 -16.89
C LEU A 116 -0.39 6.42 -16.79
N ASN A 117 -1.19 6.17 -17.83
CA ASN A 117 -2.61 6.52 -17.80
C ASN A 117 -3.35 5.75 -16.69
N PHE A 118 -3.07 4.45 -16.54
CA PHE A 118 -3.64 3.63 -15.47
C PHE A 118 -3.24 4.13 -14.07
N THR A 119 -1.96 4.44 -13.87
CA THR A 119 -1.47 4.99 -12.59
C THR A 119 -2.11 6.35 -12.29
N ALA A 120 -2.25 7.23 -13.28
CA ALA A 120 -2.91 8.52 -13.12
C ALA A 120 -4.39 8.37 -12.73
N HIS A 121 -5.11 7.42 -13.32
CA HIS A 121 -6.49 7.11 -12.92
C HIS A 121 -6.59 6.57 -11.48
N ILE A 122 -5.64 5.75 -11.02
CA ILE A 122 -5.60 5.27 -9.63
C ILE A 122 -5.37 6.45 -8.67
N ALA A 123 -4.38 7.29 -8.96
CA ALA A 123 -4.06 8.47 -8.16
C ALA A 123 -5.25 9.43 -8.09
N TYR A 124 -5.92 9.70 -9.22
CA TYR A 124 -7.13 10.52 -9.28
C TYR A 124 -8.26 9.98 -8.39
N ARG A 125 -8.37 8.65 -8.30
CA ARG A 125 -9.36 7.95 -7.45
C ARG A 125 -8.92 7.80 -5.99
N LYS A 126 -7.81 8.43 -5.60
CA LYS A 126 -7.22 8.32 -4.25
C LYS A 126 -6.90 6.87 -3.87
N GLY A 127 -6.48 6.07 -4.86
CA GLY A 127 -5.97 4.73 -4.63
C GLY A 127 -4.56 4.75 -4.08
N ILE A 128 -4.19 3.69 -3.36
CA ILE A 128 -2.87 3.55 -2.74
C ILE A 128 -1.89 3.00 -3.77
N ILE A 129 -0.73 3.66 -3.95
CA ILE A 129 0.34 3.20 -4.83
C ILE A 129 1.56 2.79 -4.00
N LEU A 130 2.11 1.61 -4.29
CA LEU A 130 3.29 1.08 -3.62
C LEU A 130 4.43 0.86 -4.63
N PHE A 131 5.50 1.64 -4.51
CA PHE A 131 6.72 1.45 -5.27
C PHE A 131 7.56 0.31 -4.69
N ILE A 132 8.00 -0.64 -5.53
CA ILE A 132 8.82 -1.77 -5.10
C ILE A 132 10.11 -1.82 -5.92
N SER A 133 11.26 -1.82 -5.26
CA SER A 133 12.56 -2.01 -5.91
C SER A 133 13.54 -2.71 -4.99
N ARG A 134 14.18 -3.77 -5.46
CA ARG A 134 15.22 -4.50 -4.70
C ARG A 134 16.65 -4.10 -5.10
N LYS A 135 16.80 -3.20 -6.07
CA LYS A 135 18.11 -2.72 -6.53
C LYS A 135 18.65 -1.68 -5.54
N ARG A 136 19.67 -2.08 -4.76
CA ARG A 136 20.31 -1.22 -3.74
C ARG A 136 20.80 0.12 -4.30
N GLN A 137 21.23 0.16 -5.56
CA GLN A 137 21.72 1.36 -6.24
C GLN A 137 20.66 2.48 -6.32
N PHE A 138 19.39 2.14 -6.50
CA PHE A 138 18.29 3.10 -6.70
C PHE A 138 17.37 3.19 -5.47
N CYS A 139 17.77 2.59 -4.36
CA CYS A 139 16.93 2.42 -3.19
C CYS A 139 16.51 3.77 -2.59
N HIS A 140 17.50 4.63 -2.36
CA HIS A 140 17.27 5.98 -1.83
C HIS A 140 16.44 6.83 -2.81
N LEU A 141 16.75 6.78 -4.11
CA LEU A 141 16.03 7.52 -5.13
C LEU A 141 14.53 7.16 -5.13
N VAL A 142 14.20 5.87 -5.08
CA VAL A 142 12.80 5.41 -5.08
C VAL A 142 12.08 5.82 -3.79
N GLU A 143 12.75 5.74 -2.63
CA GLU A 143 12.19 6.19 -1.34
C GLU A 143 11.88 7.69 -1.35
N THR A 144 12.82 8.51 -1.83
CA THR A 144 12.64 9.96 -1.92
C THR A 144 11.52 10.34 -2.90
N MET A 145 11.48 9.73 -4.09
CA MET A 145 10.43 10.01 -5.08
C MET A 145 9.04 9.60 -4.56
N ALA A 146 8.92 8.48 -3.87
CA ALA A 146 7.64 8.08 -3.28
C ALA A 146 7.18 9.09 -2.22
N GLN A 147 8.10 9.55 -1.36
CA GLN A 147 7.81 10.58 -0.36
C GLN A 147 7.40 11.92 -0.98
N GLU A 148 8.05 12.34 -2.06
CA GLU A 148 7.70 13.56 -2.80
C GLU A 148 6.32 13.47 -3.47
N CYS A 149 5.97 12.30 -4.02
CA CYS A 149 4.64 12.04 -4.57
C CYS A 149 3.55 11.89 -3.51
N GLY A 150 3.91 11.74 -2.23
CA GLY A 150 2.95 11.44 -1.14
C GLY A 150 2.46 9.98 -1.13
N GLU A 151 3.19 9.08 -1.77
CA GLU A 151 2.87 7.65 -1.92
C GLU A 151 3.87 6.76 -1.14
N TYR A 152 3.65 5.45 -1.16
CA TYR A 152 4.43 4.50 -0.34
C TYR A 152 5.52 3.79 -1.15
N ALA A 153 6.62 3.40 -0.50
CA ALA A 153 7.67 2.59 -1.11
C ALA A 153 8.13 1.45 -0.18
N HIS A 154 8.35 0.27 -0.76
CA HIS A 154 9.01 -0.87 -0.10
C HIS A 154 10.22 -1.33 -0.91
N THR A 155 11.39 -0.86 -0.50
CA THR A 155 12.67 -1.15 -1.18
C THR A 155 13.58 -2.10 -0.37
N ARG A 156 13.32 -2.20 0.94
CA ARG A 156 14.04 -3.07 1.88
C ARG A 156 13.60 -4.53 1.71
N TYR A 157 14.18 -5.41 2.54
CA TYR A 157 13.91 -6.85 2.44
C TYR A 157 12.40 -7.14 2.49
N TRP A 158 11.93 -7.96 1.55
CA TRP A 158 10.53 -8.35 1.48
C TRP A 158 10.28 -9.50 2.46
N GLN A 159 9.61 -9.18 3.57
CA GLN A 159 9.21 -10.18 4.54
C GLN A 159 8.10 -11.06 3.95
N GLY A 160 8.20 -12.38 4.13
CA GLY A 160 7.15 -13.30 3.73
C GLY A 160 5.84 -12.96 4.42
N GLY A 161 4.74 -12.94 3.66
CA GLY A 161 3.42 -12.67 4.23
C GLY A 161 3.03 -11.20 4.37
N LEU A 162 3.82 -10.24 3.87
CA LEU A 162 3.49 -8.81 3.95
C LEU A 162 2.10 -8.46 3.40
N LEU A 163 1.74 -9.03 2.23
CA LEU A 163 0.42 -8.78 1.62
C LEU A 163 -0.61 -9.85 1.98
N THR A 164 -0.22 -11.14 1.90
CA THR A 164 -1.15 -12.25 2.13
C THR A 164 -1.57 -12.39 3.59
N ASN A 165 -0.73 -11.96 4.54
CA ASN A 165 -1.00 -11.99 5.97
C ASN A 165 -1.04 -10.59 6.60
N ALA A 166 -1.39 -9.57 5.80
CA ALA A 166 -1.42 -8.18 6.24
C ALA A 166 -2.31 -7.95 7.47
N HIS A 167 -3.48 -8.62 7.55
CA HIS A 167 -4.43 -8.48 8.65
C HIS A 167 -3.87 -8.93 10.01
N LEU A 168 -2.97 -9.92 10.05
CA LEU A 168 -2.28 -10.32 11.29
C LEU A 168 -1.03 -9.49 11.54
N GLN A 169 -0.29 -9.12 10.49
CA GLN A 169 0.97 -8.37 10.64
C GLN A 169 0.75 -6.91 11.05
N PHE A 170 -0.26 -6.25 10.48
CA PHE A 170 -0.54 -4.83 10.69
C PHE A 170 -1.82 -4.56 11.50
N GLY A 171 -2.71 -5.55 11.60
CA GLY A 171 -4.03 -5.40 12.24
C GLY A 171 -5.10 -4.88 11.28
N SER A 172 -6.38 -4.95 11.68
CA SER A 172 -7.54 -4.63 10.83
C SER A 172 -7.73 -3.14 10.50
N GLY A 173 -6.93 -2.26 11.11
CA GLY A 173 -7.03 -0.80 10.94
C GLY A 173 -5.99 -0.18 10.02
N VAL A 174 -5.01 -0.96 9.55
CA VAL A 174 -3.98 -0.47 8.63
C VAL A 174 -4.46 -0.71 7.21
N ARG A 175 -4.73 0.39 6.49
CA ARG A 175 -5.11 0.42 5.08
C ARG A 175 -3.95 0.96 4.27
#